data_AF-A0A929F536-F1
#
_entry.id   AF-A0A929F536-F1
#
_cell.length_a   1.000
_cell.length_b   1.000
_cell.length_c   1.000
_cell.angle_alpha   90.00
_cell.angle_beta   90.00
_cell.angle_gamma   90.00
#
_symmetry.space_group_name_H-M   'P 1'
#
loop_
_entity.id
_entity.type
_entity.pdbx_description
1 polymer ?
#
loop_
_entity_poly.entity_id
_entity_poly.type
_entity_poly.pdbx_seq_one_letter_code
_entity_poly.pdbx_strand_id
1 'polypeptide(L)' 'MYFDSVSAALHMAGHGVYVWSAYLITVAVVAAVLVLPLRREKAFIRQLQGTLKRQQRDKSDASGT' A
#
# COMPACT_ATOMS: atom_id res chain seq x y z
N MET A 1 7.48 2.17 40.85
CA MET A 1 7.38 1.61 39.49
C MET A 1 7.21 2.80 38.55
N TYR A 2 8.13 3.04 37.59
CA TYR A 2 8.27 4.35 36.92
C TYR A 2 7.28 4.59 35.76
N PHE A 3 6.46 3.60 35.41
CA PHE A 3 5.36 3.75 34.44
C PHE A 3 4.16 2.95 34.92
N ASP A 4 3.26 3.56 35.69
CA ASP A 4 2.06 2.89 36.25
C ASP A 4 1.01 2.53 35.18
N SER A 5 1.17 2.96 33.93
CA SER A 5 0.23 2.62 32.84
C SER A 5 0.74 3.06 31.46
N VAL A 6 0.28 2.37 30.40
CA VAL A 6 0.44 2.78 28.99
C VAL A 6 -0.04 4.23 28.76
N SER A 7 -0.99 4.69 29.56
CA SER A 7 -1.44 6.09 29.60
C SER A 7 -0.32 7.07 29.97
N ALA A 8 0.55 6.77 30.94
CA ALA A 8 1.67 7.65 31.30
C ALA A 8 2.71 7.77 30.18
N ALA A 9 2.91 6.69 29.39
CA ALA A 9 3.76 6.71 28.20
C ALA A 9 3.12 7.49 27.03
N LEU A 10 1.79 7.40 26.87
CA LEU A 10 1.02 8.20 25.91
C LEU A 10 0.91 9.67 26.28
N HIS A 11 0.94 9.98 27.57
CA HIS A 11 0.70 11.32 28.10
C HIS A 11 1.96 11.99 28.63
N MET A 12 3.18 11.43 28.35
CA MET A 12 4.51 11.92 28.75
C MET A 12 4.51 13.43 29.07
N ALA A 13 4.19 13.78 30.32
CA ALA A 13 4.05 15.16 30.79
C ALA A 13 3.37 16.15 29.80
N GLY A 14 2.32 15.73 29.08
CA GLY A 14 1.54 16.57 28.14
C GLY A 14 2.07 16.64 26.70
N HIS A 15 3.20 16.00 26.37
CA HIS A 15 3.86 16.13 25.06
C HIS A 15 3.64 14.91 24.13
N GLY A 16 3.03 13.84 24.63
CA GLY A 16 2.89 12.60 23.87
C GLY A 16 2.06 12.76 22.59
N VAL A 17 1.10 13.69 22.54
CA VAL A 17 0.33 13.99 21.31
C VAL A 17 1.24 14.39 20.14
N TYR A 18 2.33 15.12 20.39
CA TYR A 18 3.27 15.52 19.34
C TYR A 18 4.11 14.34 18.84
N VAL A 19 4.56 13.48 19.76
CA VAL A 19 5.36 12.29 19.40
C VAL A 19 4.52 11.30 18.60
N TRP A 20 3.33 10.98 19.09
CA TRP A 20 2.43 10.04 18.42
C TRP A 20 1.91 10.58 17.09
N SER A 21 1.66 11.88 16.97
CA SER A 21 1.28 12.47 15.67
C SER A 21 2.43 12.42 14.66
N ALA A 22 3.68 12.72 15.09
CA ALA A 22 4.85 12.56 14.22
C ALA A 22 5.01 11.09 13.77
N TYR A 23 4.92 10.12 14.68
CA TYR A 23 4.95 8.69 14.34
C TYR A 23 3.83 8.29 13.38
N LEU A 24 2.60 8.76 13.63
CA LEU A 24 1.45 8.47 12.79
C LEU A 24 1.65 9.01 11.37
N ILE A 25 2.17 10.25 11.25
CA ILE A 25 2.48 10.86 9.95
C ILE A 25 3.57 10.05 9.24
N THR A 26 4.65 9.67 9.92
CA THR A 26 5.71 8.85 9.33
C THR A 26 5.18 7.50 8.85
N VAL A 27 4.41 6.79 9.67
CA VAL A 27 3.79 5.52 9.29
C VAL A 27 2.85 5.70 8.10
N ALA A 28 2.05 6.76 8.08
CA ALA A 28 1.15 7.07 6.97
C ALA A 28 1.92 7.34 5.67
N VAL A 29 3.02 8.10 5.73
CA VAL A 29 3.88 8.37 4.57
C VAL A 29 4.53 7.08 4.05
N VAL A 30 5.11 6.28 4.94
CA VAL A 30 5.72 4.99 4.56
C VAL A 30 4.67 4.06 3.94
N ALA A 31 3.49 3.95 4.55
CA ALA A 31 2.39 3.16 4.02
C ALA A 31 1.95 3.68 2.64
N ALA A 32 1.85 4.99 2.44
CA ALA A 32 1.53 5.58 1.14
C ALA A 32 2.59 5.23 0.08
N VAL A 33 3.87 5.35 0.42
CA VAL A 33 4.99 5.00 -0.47
C VAL A 33 4.97 3.53 -0.85
N LEU A 34 4.51 2.62 0.02
CA LEU A 34 4.37 1.19 -0.30
C LEU A 34 3.07 0.88 -1.07
N VAL A 35 1.96 1.53 -0.74
CA VAL A 35 0.65 1.27 -1.36
C VAL A 35 0.56 1.84 -2.77
N LEU A 36 1.17 2.99 -3.05
CA LEU A 36 1.20 3.59 -4.39
C LEU A 36 1.78 2.66 -5.47
N PRO A 37 2.98 2.07 -5.33
CA PRO A 37 3.56 1.17 -6.33
C PRO A 37 2.75 -0.12 -6.45
N LEU A 38 2.27 -0.70 -5.34
CA LEU A 38 1.42 -1.90 -5.35
C LEU A 38 0.11 -1.67 -6.14
N ARG A 39 -0.49 -0.47 -6.01
CA ARG A 39 -1.68 -0.11 -6.80
C ARG A 39 -1.37 0.08 -8.28
N ARG A 40 -0.23 0.67 -8.62
CA ARG A 40 0.22 0.85 -10.01
C ARG A 40 0.53 -0.48 -10.70
N GLU A 41 1.20 -1.39 -10.00
CA GLU A 41 1.53 -2.72 -10.53
C GLU A 41 0.26 -3.51 -10.87
N LYS A 42 -0.73 -3.51 -9.97
CA LYS A 42 -2.02 -4.17 -10.22
C LYS A 42 -2.77 -3.57 -11.41
N ALA A 43 -2.67 -2.26 -11.63
CA ALA A 43 -3.26 -1.61 -12.80
C ALA A 43 -2.55 -2.03 -14.10
N PHE A 44 -1.22 -2.12 -14.08
CA PHE A 44 -0.42 -2.52 -15.24
C PHE A 44 -0.64 -3.99 -15.63
N ILE A 45 -0.67 -4.91 -14.65
CA ILE A 45 -0.94 -6.33 -14.92
C ILE A 45 -2.34 -6.54 -15.52
N ARG A 46 -3.35 -5.79 -15.06
CA ARG A 46 -4.71 -5.84 -15.62
C ARG A 46 -4.75 -5.43 -17.10
N GLN A 47 -3.95 -4.44 -17.51
CA GLN A 47 -3.86 -4.03 -18.90
C GLN A 47 -3.20 -5.11 -19.77
N LEU A 48 -2.11 -5.71 -19.30
CA LEU A 48 -1.42 -6.79 -20.02
C LEU A 48 -2.30 -8.02 -20.22
N GLN A 49 -3.07 -8.42 -19.21
CA GLN A 49 -4.00 -9.56 -19.32
C GLN A 49 -5.07 -9.34 -20.41
N GLY A 50 -5.55 -8.11 -20.58
CA GLY A 50 -6.51 -7.77 -21.64
C GLY A 50 -5.95 -7.94 -23.05
N THR A 51 -4.68 -7.57 -23.26
CA THR A 51 -4.01 -7.67 -24.56
C THR A 51 -3.64 -9.10 -24.91
N LEU A 52 -3.11 -9.88 -23.95
CA LEU A 52 -2.75 -11.29 -24.16
C LEU A 52 -3.96 -12.14 -24.57
N LYS A 53 -5.12 -11.90 -23.94
CA LYS A 53 -6.35 -12.63 -24.27
C LYS A 53 -6.85 -12.37 -25.69
N ARG A 54 -6.60 -11.18 -26.25
CA ARG A 54 -6.94 -10.87 -27.65
C ARG A 54 -5.97 -11.53 -28.63
N GLN A 55 -4.67 -11.51 -28.35
CA GLN A 55 -3.68 -12.13 -29.24
C GLN A 55 -3.81 -13.66 -29.32
N GLN A 56 -4.19 -14.32 -28.23
CA GLN A 56 -4.47 -15.76 -28.26
C GLN A 56 -5.66 -16.12 -29.14
N ARG A 57 -6.65 -15.22 -29.23
CA ARG A 57 -7.84 -15.42 -30.07
C ARG A 57 -7.52 -15.26 -31.55
N ASP A 58 -6.79 -14.20 -31.93
CA ASP A 58 -6.33 -14.00 -33.31
C ASP A 58 -5.40 -15.12 -33.80
N LYS A 59 -4.51 -15.64 -32.94
CA LYS A 59 -3.60 -16.73 -33.33
C LYS A 59 -4.32 -18.08 -33.51
N SER A 60 -5.43 -18.28 -32.81
CA SER A 60 -6.23 -19.51 -32.93
C SER A 60 -7.10 -19.49 -34.19
N ASP A 61 -7.63 -18.33 -34.58
CA ASP A 61 -8.38 -18.16 -35.83
C ASP A 61 -7.47 -18.23 -37.07
N ALA A 62 -6.22 -17.75 -37.01
CA ALA A 62 -5.26 -17.82 -38.11
C ALA A 62 -4.64 -19.22 -38.35
N SER A 63 -4.81 -20.16 -37.41
CA SER A 63 -4.29 -21.53 -37.53
C SER A 63 -5.35 -22.55 -37.95
N GLY A 64 -6.61 -22.13 -38.12
CA GLY A 64 -7.77 -22.98 -38.40
C GLY A 64 -8.35 -22.89 -39.82
N THR A 65 -7.73 -22.11 -40.71
CA THR A 65 -8.06 -22.00 -42.14
C THR A 65 -6.89 -22.46 -42.99
#